data_AF-A0A349A5I1-F1
#
_entry.id   AF-A0A349A5I1-F1
#
_cell.length_a   1.000
_cell.length_b   1.000
_cell.length_c   1.000
_cell.angle_alpha   90.00
_cell.angle_beta   90.00
_cell.angle_gamma   90.00
#
_symmetry.space_group_name_H-M   'P 1'
#
loop_
_entity.id
_entity.type
_entity.pdbx_description
1 polymer ?
#
loop_
_entity_poly.entity_id
_entity_poly.type
_entity_poly.pdbx_seq_one_letter_code
_entity_poly.pdbx_strand_id
1 'polypeptide(L)'
;MGQNFYKRDDRDVKFVLKEHLGIQRLLEFEPYSAFSMEDFDMILDQAQKIAANDIAPTFQDGDREGCHFNQGKVTVPRSFHDCWNVFKEGSWFALPLKPDYGGQGVPLIIAEAAQEFFMSANFAFGCFAGMG
;
A
#
# COMPACT_ATOMS: atom_id res chain seq x y z
N MET A 1 -19.27 10.86 -3.20
CA MET A 1 -17.92 10.46 -3.65
C MET A 1 -17.45 11.44 -4.70
N GLY A 2 -16.23 11.95 -4.53
CA GLY A 2 -15.54 12.79 -5.50
C GLY A 2 -15.19 12.05 -6.80
N GLN A 3 -14.73 12.79 -7.80
CA GLN A 3 -14.19 12.20 -9.02
C GLN A 3 -12.83 11.54 -8.73
N ASN A 4 -12.67 10.28 -9.11
CA ASN A 4 -11.40 9.56 -8.99
C ASN A 4 -10.44 9.98 -10.13
N PHE A 5 -9.36 10.67 -9.78
CA PHE A 5 -8.34 11.13 -10.71
C PHE A 5 -7.10 10.22 -10.76
N TYR A 6 -7.09 9.15 -9.98
CA TYR A 6 -5.94 8.26 -9.88
C TYR A 6 -5.71 7.51 -11.19
N LYS A 7 -4.53 7.74 -11.77
CA LYS A 7 -4.04 7.05 -12.97
C LYS A 7 -2.57 6.73 -12.76
N ARG A 8 -2.27 5.49 -12.38
CA ARG A 8 -0.91 4.98 -12.28
C ARG A 8 -0.75 3.80 -13.24
N ASP A 9 0.25 3.88 -14.10
CA ASP A 9 0.70 2.79 -14.95
C ASP A 9 1.65 1.89 -14.14
N ASP A 10 1.25 0.63 -13.93
CA ASP A 10 2.06 -0.38 -13.24
C ASP A 10 3.17 -0.95 -14.13
N ARG A 11 3.12 -0.72 -15.45
CA ARG A 11 4.16 -1.16 -16.38
C ARG A 11 5.53 -0.60 -16.01
N ASP A 12 5.57 0.66 -15.59
CA ASP A 12 6.79 1.37 -15.19
C ASP A 12 7.38 0.74 -13.92
N VAL A 13 6.55 0.50 -12.90
CA VAL A 13 6.97 -0.19 -11.66
C VAL A 13 7.51 -1.59 -11.98
N LYS A 14 6.79 -2.37 -12.80
CA LYS A 14 7.23 -3.71 -13.22
C LYS A 14 8.51 -3.66 -14.05
N PHE A 15 8.69 -2.66 -14.91
CA PHE A 15 9.92 -2.45 -15.68
C PHE A 15 11.11 -2.21 -14.75
N VAL A 16 10.99 -1.26 -13.83
CA VAL A 16 12.06 -0.92 -12.88
C VAL A 16 12.42 -2.15 -12.04
N LEU A 17 11.44 -2.84 -11.48
CA LEU A 17 11.70 -4.01 -10.64
C LEU A 17 12.30 -5.19 -11.43
N LYS A 18 11.70 -5.56 -12.56
CA LYS A 18 12.05 -6.81 -13.26
C LYS A 18 13.19 -6.64 -14.26
N GLU A 19 13.17 -5.58 -15.06
CA GLU A 19 14.09 -5.41 -16.19
C GLU A 19 15.32 -4.59 -15.79
N HIS A 20 15.14 -3.54 -14.98
CA HIS A 20 16.24 -2.69 -14.56
C HIS A 20 16.98 -3.26 -13.34
N LEU A 21 16.26 -3.60 -12.27
CA LEU A 21 16.85 -4.08 -11.02
C LEU A 21 17.02 -5.60 -10.98
N GLY A 22 16.23 -6.35 -11.75
CA GLY A 22 16.31 -7.80 -11.80
C GLY A 22 16.02 -8.46 -10.45
N ILE A 23 14.85 -8.14 -9.86
CA ILE A 23 14.42 -8.64 -8.55
C ILE A 23 14.33 -10.17 -8.43
N GLN A 24 14.33 -10.91 -9.54
CA GLN A 24 14.34 -12.38 -9.52
C GLN A 24 15.52 -12.94 -8.73
N ARG A 25 16.67 -12.26 -8.74
CA ARG A 25 17.85 -12.63 -7.95
C ARG A 25 17.57 -12.69 -6.44
N LEU A 26 16.52 -12.00 -5.96
CA LEU A 26 16.16 -12.01 -4.54
C LEU A 26 15.76 -13.43 -4.09
N LEU A 27 15.17 -14.22 -5.00
CA LEU A 27 14.74 -15.59 -4.73
C LEU A 27 15.91 -16.56 -4.48
N GLU A 28 17.14 -16.16 -4.80
CA GLU A 28 18.35 -16.94 -4.52
C GLU A 28 18.78 -16.84 -3.04
N PHE A 29 18.30 -15.83 -2.31
CA PHE A 29 18.60 -15.66 -0.89
C PHE A 29 17.59 -16.44 -0.04
N GLU A 30 18.10 -17.18 0.95
CA GLU A 30 17.30 -18.02 1.84
C GLU A 30 16.07 -17.32 2.47
N PRO A 31 16.14 -16.04 2.92
CA PRO A 31 14.97 -15.36 3.47
C PRO A 31 13.81 -15.18 2.48
N TYR A 32 14.07 -15.27 1.17
CA TYR A 32 13.09 -15.00 0.12
C TYR A 32 12.88 -16.19 -0.82
N SER A 33 13.55 -17.32 -0.60
CA SER A 33 13.47 -18.49 -1.48
C SER A 33 12.11 -19.20 -1.44
N ALA A 34 11.26 -18.87 -0.46
CA ALA A 34 9.88 -19.34 -0.38
C ALA A 34 8.92 -18.57 -1.29
N PHE A 35 9.33 -17.40 -1.81
CA PHE A 35 8.53 -16.62 -2.76
C PHE A 35 8.79 -17.05 -4.19
N SER A 36 7.87 -16.69 -5.06
CA SER A 36 7.99 -16.74 -6.51
C SER A 36 7.86 -15.34 -7.12
N MET A 37 8.24 -15.22 -8.39
CA MET A 37 7.97 -13.99 -9.14
C MET A 37 6.47 -13.72 -9.29
N GLU A 38 5.64 -14.76 -9.30
CA GLU A 38 4.18 -14.65 -9.36
C GLU A 38 3.60 -14.08 -8.05
N ASP A 39 4.17 -14.44 -6.90
CA ASP A 39 3.78 -13.85 -5.61
C ASP A 39 4.05 -12.34 -5.60
N PHE A 40 5.21 -11.92 -6.11
CA PHE A 40 5.55 -10.49 -6.22
C PHE A 40 4.59 -9.75 -7.14
N ASP A 41 4.24 -10.35 -8.29
CA ASP A 41 3.25 -9.77 -9.21
C ASP A 41 1.87 -9.65 -8.56
N MET A 42 1.42 -10.69 -7.86
CA MET A 42 0.14 -10.69 -7.18
C MET A 42 0.08 -9.59 -6.11
N ILE A 43 1.14 -9.40 -5.32
CA ILE A 43 1.20 -8.34 -4.31
C ILE A 43 1.05 -6.96 -4.96
N LEU A 44 1.80 -6.69 -6.03
CA LEU A 44 1.77 -5.40 -6.73
C LEU A 44 0.41 -5.15 -7.39
N ASP A 45 -0.17 -6.16 -8.03
CA ASP A 45 -1.47 -6.06 -8.70
C ASP A 45 -2.61 -5.81 -7.70
N GLN A 46 -2.57 -6.46 -6.52
CA GLN A 46 -3.55 -6.21 -5.47
C GLN A 46 -3.37 -4.83 -4.84
N ALA A 47 -2.13 -4.39 -4.60
CA ALA A 47 -1.86 -3.04 -4.10
C ALA A 47 -2.39 -1.96 -5.06
N GLN A 48 -2.16 -2.12 -6.37
CA GLN A 48 -2.69 -1.21 -7.39
C GLN A 48 -4.23 -1.18 -7.40
N LYS A 49 -4.88 -2.34 -7.30
CA LYS A 49 -6.35 -2.43 -7.26
C LYS A 49 -6.93 -1.72 -6.03
N ILE A 50 -6.34 -1.94 -4.85
CA ILE A 50 -6.78 -1.30 -3.61
C ILE A 50 -6.55 0.22 -3.69
N ALA A 51 -5.39 0.63 -4.20
CA ALA A 51 -5.08 2.05 -4.42
C ALA A 51 -6.14 2.72 -5.32
N ALA A 52 -6.51 2.10 -6.43
CA ALA A 52 -7.47 2.66 -7.38
C ALA A 52 -8.92 2.63 -6.88
N ASN A 53 -9.36 1.52 -6.28
CA ASN A 53 -10.77 1.27 -5.98
C ASN A 53 -11.19 1.71 -4.58
N ASP A 54 -10.29 1.57 -3.60
CA ASP A 54 -10.62 1.80 -2.19
C ASP A 54 -10.03 3.11 -1.70
N ILE A 55 -8.75 3.38 -1.99
CA ILE A 55 -8.04 4.55 -1.43
C ILE A 55 -8.32 5.83 -2.23
N ALA A 56 -8.09 5.82 -3.54
CA ALA A 56 -8.17 7.02 -4.37
C ALA A 56 -9.51 7.75 -4.29
N PRO A 57 -10.68 7.08 -4.18
CA PRO A 57 -11.96 7.78 -4.00
C PRO A 57 -12.03 8.64 -2.73
N THR A 58 -11.25 8.31 -1.70
CA THR A 58 -11.22 9.04 -0.42
C THR A 58 -10.38 10.30 -0.45
N PHE A 59 -9.61 10.53 -1.53
CA PHE A 59 -8.70 11.68 -1.63
C PHE A 59 -9.42 13.01 -1.45
N GLN A 60 -10.55 13.21 -2.15
CA GLN A 60 -11.35 14.44 -2.03
C GLN A 60 -12.05 14.56 -0.67
N ASP A 61 -12.45 13.44 -0.08
CA ASP A 61 -13.10 13.44 1.23
C ASP A 61 -12.09 13.85 2.31
N GLY A 62 -10.84 13.38 2.19
CA GLY A 62 -9.74 13.77 3.07
C GLY A 62 -9.45 15.27 3.08
N ASP A 63 -9.50 15.92 1.91
CA ASP A 63 -9.32 17.37 1.77
C ASP A 63 -10.52 18.18 2.29
N ARG A 64 -11.74 17.71 2.02
CA ARG A 64 -12.98 18.43 2.37
C ARG A 64 -13.37 18.32 3.85
N GLU A 65 -13.22 17.14 4.43
CA GLU A 65 -13.57 16.89 5.84
C GLU A 65 -12.40 17.24 6.75
N GLY A 66 -11.19 16.80 6.40
CA GLY A 66 -9.99 17.00 7.22
C GLY A 66 -10.06 16.28 8.57
N CYS A 67 -9.08 16.58 9.44
CA CYS A 67 -9.07 16.10 10.81
C CYS A 67 -9.70 17.15 11.74
N HIS A 68 -10.45 16.69 12.74
CA HIS A 68 -11.04 17.55 13.78
C HIS A 68 -10.46 17.21 15.15
N PHE A 69 -10.10 18.22 15.92
CA PHE A 69 -9.69 18.08 17.31
C PHE A 69 -10.79 18.60 18.23
N ASN A 70 -11.23 17.76 19.17
CA ASN A 70 -12.20 18.12 20.19
C ASN A 70 -11.84 17.46 21.53
N GLN A 71 -11.62 18.27 22.56
CA GLN A 71 -11.39 17.81 23.95
C GLN A 71 -10.35 16.69 24.09
N GLY A 72 -9.19 16.82 23.42
CA GLY A 72 -8.12 15.83 23.51
C GLY A 72 -8.27 14.63 22.55
N LYS A 73 -9.36 14.57 21.78
CA LYS A 73 -9.58 13.52 20.76
C LYS A 73 -9.46 14.12 19.36
N VAL A 74 -8.69 13.45 18.50
CA VAL A 74 -8.66 13.72 17.06
C VAL A 74 -9.58 12.72 16.36
N THR A 75 -10.40 13.19 15.43
CA THR A 75 -11.16 12.35 14.49
C THR A 75 -10.68 12.62 13.07
N VAL A 76 -10.57 11.55 12.28
CA VAL A 76 -10.17 11.59 10.86
C VAL A 76 -11.41 11.53 9.96
N PRO A 77 -11.26 11.81 8.65
CA PRO A 77 -12.35 11.69 7.70
C PRO A 77 -13.04 10.33 7.78
N ARG A 78 -14.37 10.31 7.70
CA ARG A 78 -15.14 9.05 7.83
C ARG A 78 -14.68 7.98 6.83
N SER A 79 -14.35 8.40 5.62
CA SER A 79 -13.91 7.52 4.53
C SER A 79 -12.60 6.79 4.83
N PHE A 80 -11.75 7.31 5.72
CA PHE A 80 -10.49 6.66 6.08
C PHE A 80 -10.72 5.37 6.89
N HIS A 81 -11.84 5.26 7.61
CA HIS A 81 -12.14 4.06 8.39
C HIS A 81 -12.37 2.81 7.51
N ASP A 82 -13.00 2.99 6.34
CA ASP A 82 -13.24 1.89 5.41
C ASP A 82 -11.92 1.43 4.77
N CYS A 83 -11.09 2.36 4.30
CA CYS A 83 -9.74 2.06 3.81
C CYS A 83 -8.86 1.41 4.89
N TRP A 84 -8.97 1.86 6.14
CA TRP A 84 -8.23 1.29 7.25
C TRP A 84 -8.58 -0.18 7.49
N ASN A 85 -9.85 -0.56 7.34
CA ASN A 85 -10.23 -1.97 7.46
C ASN A 85 -9.60 -2.82 6.35
N VAL A 86 -9.57 -2.35 5.11
CA VAL A 86 -8.88 -3.02 3.99
C VAL A 86 -7.38 -3.19 4.31
N PHE A 87 -6.72 -2.16 4.84
CA PHE A 87 -5.30 -2.20 5.19
C PHE A 87 -4.99 -3.21 6.29
N LYS A 88 -5.81 -3.20 7.33
CA LYS A 88 -5.69 -4.07 8.50
C LYS A 88 -5.94 -5.53 8.13
N GLU A 89 -6.97 -5.82 7.33
CA GLU A 89 -7.32 -7.19 6.91
C GLU A 89 -6.26 -7.81 5.99
N GLY A 90 -5.66 -7.01 5.10
CA GLY A 90 -4.59 -7.48 4.22
C GLY A 90 -3.18 -7.41 4.82
N SER A 91 -3.03 -6.94 6.06
CA SER A 91 -1.74 -6.70 6.72
C SER A 91 -0.78 -5.85 5.87
N TRP A 92 -1.31 -4.88 5.12
CA TRP A 92 -0.55 -4.09 4.14
C TRP A 92 0.56 -3.24 4.77
N PHE A 93 0.45 -2.91 6.07
CA PHE A 93 1.46 -2.21 6.85
C PHE A 93 2.61 -3.11 7.33
N ALA A 94 2.41 -4.43 7.35
CA ALA A 94 3.34 -5.41 7.89
C ALA A 94 3.97 -6.30 6.81
N LEU A 95 3.80 -5.96 5.52
CA LEU A 95 4.33 -6.74 4.39
C LEU A 95 5.78 -7.18 4.59
N PRO A 96 6.75 -6.29 4.90
CA PRO A 96 8.15 -6.69 5.03
C PRO A 96 8.51 -7.23 6.41
N LEU A 97 7.61 -7.14 7.40
CA LEU A 97 7.89 -7.66 8.75
C LEU A 97 7.99 -9.18 8.72
N LYS A 98 8.83 -9.74 9.57
CA LYS A 98 8.98 -11.19 9.68
C LYS A 98 7.66 -11.84 10.12
N PRO A 99 7.38 -13.09 9.69
CA PRO A 99 6.22 -13.84 10.15
C PRO A 99 6.10 -13.95 11.68
N ASP A 100 7.23 -14.02 12.40
CA ASP A 100 7.28 -14.03 13.87
C ASP A 100 6.63 -12.80 14.53
N TYR A 101 6.48 -11.70 13.78
CA TYR A 101 5.84 -10.46 14.21
C TYR A 101 4.52 -10.18 13.48
N GLY A 102 3.95 -11.20 12.80
CA GLY A 102 2.67 -11.09 12.08
C GLY A 102 2.76 -10.45 10.69
N GLY A 103 3.97 -10.30 10.14
CA GLY A 103 4.18 -9.84 8.76
C GLY A 103 4.24 -10.98 7.75
N GLN A 104 4.46 -10.62 6.48
CA GLN A 104 4.55 -11.59 5.38
C GLN A 104 5.99 -11.94 4.99
N GLY A 105 6.99 -11.20 5.47
CA GLY A 105 8.41 -11.42 5.15
C GLY A 105 8.80 -11.01 3.73
N VAL A 106 7.96 -10.21 3.06
CA VAL A 106 8.16 -9.79 1.67
C VAL A 106 9.44 -8.94 1.55
N PRO A 107 10.25 -9.09 0.47
CA PRO A 107 11.40 -8.22 0.27
C PRO A 107 11.01 -6.74 0.31
N LEU A 108 11.80 -5.94 1.01
CA LEU A 108 11.47 -4.52 1.25
C LEU A 108 11.18 -3.76 -0.04
N ILE A 109 11.91 -4.04 -1.11
CA ILE A 109 11.69 -3.36 -2.40
C ILE A 109 10.31 -3.63 -3.02
N ILE A 110 9.74 -4.81 -2.81
CA ILE A 110 8.38 -5.15 -3.26
C ILE A 110 7.35 -4.48 -2.35
N ALA A 111 7.60 -4.47 -1.04
CA ALA A 111 6.75 -3.77 -0.08
C ALA A 111 6.69 -2.26 -0.37
N GLU A 112 7.83 -1.61 -0.62
CA GLU A 112 7.90 -0.18 -0.96
C GLU A 112 7.22 0.14 -2.29
N ALA A 113 7.37 -0.72 -3.31
CA ALA A 113 6.66 -0.55 -4.57
C ALA A 113 5.13 -0.67 -4.40
N ALA A 114 4.66 -1.56 -3.52
CA ALA A 114 3.25 -1.62 -3.15
C ALA A 114 2.80 -0.34 -2.40
N GLN A 115 3.61 0.14 -1.45
CA GLN A 115 3.33 1.37 -0.70
C GLN A 115 3.26 2.61 -1.60
N GLU A 116 4.06 2.66 -2.67
CA GLU A 116 4.02 3.76 -3.64
C GLU A 116 2.62 3.93 -4.27
N PHE A 117 1.92 2.83 -4.57
CA PHE A 117 0.55 2.91 -5.09
C PHE A 117 -0.40 3.56 -4.08
N PHE A 118 -0.27 3.23 -2.80
CA PHE A 118 -1.11 3.78 -1.74
C PHE A 118 -0.83 5.27 -1.50
N MET A 119 0.45 5.64 -1.40
CA MET A 119 0.88 7.02 -1.21
C MET A 119 0.47 7.91 -2.38
N SER A 120 0.52 7.38 -3.62
CA SER A 120 0.08 8.11 -4.82
C SER A 120 -1.43 8.23 -4.94
N ALA A 121 -2.21 7.29 -4.39
CA ALA A 121 -3.67 7.34 -4.39
C ALA A 121 -4.22 8.35 -3.37
N ASN A 122 -3.66 8.36 -2.16
CA ASN A 122 -3.98 9.34 -1.14
C ASN A 122 -2.87 9.42 -0.09
N PHE A 123 -1.97 10.39 -0.23
CA PHE A 123 -0.83 10.58 0.68
C PHE A 123 -1.27 10.79 2.13
N ALA A 124 -2.36 11.52 2.38
CA ALA A 124 -2.85 11.77 3.74
C ALA A 124 -3.30 10.48 4.43
N PHE A 125 -4.03 9.62 3.70
CA PHE A 125 -4.39 8.30 4.21
C PHE A 125 -3.17 7.40 4.37
N GLY A 126 -2.24 7.38 3.40
CA GLY A 126 -1.00 6.59 3.49
C GLY A 126 -0.17 6.94 4.74
N CYS A 127 -0.02 8.24 5.03
CA CYS A 127 0.61 8.69 6.28
C CYS A 127 -0.15 8.29 7.53
N PHE A 128 -1.48 8.42 7.52
CA PHE A 128 -2.33 7.97 8.63
C PHE A 128 -2.18 6.46 8.87
N ALA A 129 -2.17 5.66 7.82
CA ALA A 129 -2.09 4.21 7.93
C ALA A 129 -0.67 3.72 8.29
N GLY A 130 0.39 4.42 7.87
CA GLY A 130 1.77 4.04 8.12
C GLY A 130 2.35 4.50 9.47
N MET A 131 1.77 5.54 10.08
CA MET A 131 2.26 6.13 11.34
C MET A 131 1.24 6.14 12.48
N GLY A 132 -0.05 5.90 12.18
CA GLY A 132 -1.16 5.96 13.13
C GLY A 132 -1.44 4.65 13.87
#